data_AF-A0A2Z6R7Y2-F1
#
_entry.id   AF-A0A2Z6R7Y2-F1
#
_cell.length_a   1.000
_cell.length_b   1.000
_cell.length_c   1.000
_cell.angle_alpha   90.00
_cell.angle_beta   90.00
_cell.angle_gamma   90.00
#
_symmetry.space_group_name_H-M   'P 1'
#
loop_
_entity.id
_entity.type
_entity.pdbx_description
1 polymer ?
#
loop_
_entity_poly.entity_id
_entity_poly.type
_entity_poly.pdbx_seq_one_letter_code
_entity_poly.pdbx_strand_id
1 'polypeptide(L)'
;MDDVLNDKHNVFKYRNLKSQRSKRNRRGKNKWVLKEKTAEDFISYIEEKRQTLLQSGFFQEVQETINSKLFPPHLPKIEDIVCYGIGSIEKSIISQYQLALVLILRDLFEITGKAYAYDPVSTPIDLEIFLHYEINTINANEQRDQSRTKLFFICHIAHLDYITT
;
A
#
# COMPACT_ATOMS: atom_id res chain seq x y z
N MET A 1 54.56 4.17 -38.10
CA MET A 1 54.34 3.02 -37.23
C MET A 1 53.57 3.52 -36.05
N ASP A 2 52.31 3.09 -36.05
CA ASP A 2 51.43 2.83 -34.91
C ASP A 2 50.99 4.04 -34.08
N ASP A 3 49.80 4.60 -34.30
CA ASP A 3 48.49 4.15 -33.81
C ASP A 3 48.29 4.24 -32.28
N VAL A 4 47.12 4.81 -31.93
CA VAL A 4 46.20 4.32 -30.89
C VAL A 4 46.33 4.87 -29.44
N LEU A 5 45.23 5.56 -29.05
CA LEU A 5 44.57 5.60 -27.72
C LEU A 5 45.29 6.34 -26.57
N ASN A 6 44.65 6.97 -25.58
CA ASN A 6 43.26 7.21 -25.19
C ASN A 6 43.30 8.18 -24.00
N ASP A 7 42.30 9.06 -23.95
CA ASP A 7 41.60 9.61 -22.77
C ASP A 7 42.34 9.68 -21.42
N LYS A 8 42.68 10.90 -20.97
CA LYS A 8 43.00 11.20 -19.56
C LYS A 8 42.52 12.60 -19.13
N HIS A 9 41.46 12.58 -18.33
CA HIS A 9 41.28 13.40 -17.13
C HIS A 9 41.24 14.94 -17.28
N ASN A 10 40.05 15.48 -17.57
CA ASN A 10 39.71 16.83 -17.09
C ASN A 10 39.33 16.76 -15.60
N VAL A 11 40.32 17.05 -14.76
CA VAL A 11 40.17 17.22 -13.30
C VAL A 11 39.32 18.47 -13.05
N PHE A 12 38.03 18.28 -12.79
CA PHE A 12 37.14 19.36 -12.38
C PHE A 12 37.55 19.86 -10.99
N LYS A 13 38.09 21.07 -10.92
CA LYS A 13 38.52 21.74 -9.67
C LYS A 13 37.30 22.13 -8.83
N TYR A 14 37.18 21.59 -7.61
CA TYR A 14 36.24 22.11 -6.61
C TYR A 14 36.72 23.50 -6.10
N ARG A 15 35.90 24.54 -6.28
CA ARG A 15 36.05 25.82 -5.58
C ARG A 15 35.58 25.66 -4.13
N ASN A 16 36.52 25.72 -3.19
CA ASN A 16 36.24 25.77 -1.75
C ASN A 16 35.62 27.13 -1.39
N LEU A 17 34.29 27.22 -1.40
CA LEU A 17 33.56 28.35 -0.81
C LEU A 17 33.41 28.11 0.70
N LYS A 18 34.37 28.61 1.48
CA LYS A 18 34.19 28.76 2.93
C LYS A 18 33.07 29.79 3.16
N SER A 19 31.84 29.34 3.37
CA SER A 19 30.78 30.23 3.86
C SER A 19 30.87 30.37 5.38
N GLN A 20 31.14 31.59 5.85
CA GLN A 20 31.03 31.94 7.26
C GLN A 20 29.57 31.79 7.69
N ARG A 21 29.23 30.70 8.38
CA ARG A 21 27.93 30.58 9.06
C ARG A 21 27.91 31.47 10.28
N SER A 22 27.20 32.60 10.20
CA SER A 22 26.84 33.37 11.40
C SER A 22 25.90 32.52 12.26
N LYS A 23 26.24 32.38 13.55
CA LYS A 23 25.40 31.71 14.55
C LYS A 23 24.18 32.60 14.84
N ARG A 24 23.13 32.46 14.04
CA ARG A 24 21.83 33.08 14.31
C ARG A 24 21.07 32.18 15.29
N ASN A 25 21.12 32.54 16.58
CA ASN A 25 20.29 31.96 17.63
C ASN A 25 18.80 32.09 17.26
N ARG A 26 18.18 31.02 16.75
CA ARG A 26 16.71 30.93 16.63
C ARG A 26 16.15 30.34 17.92
N ARG A 27 15.90 31.21 18.90
CA ARG A 27 15.02 30.91 20.05
C ARG A 27 13.58 30.78 19.54
N GLY A 28 12.86 29.76 20.04
CA GLY A 28 11.41 29.64 19.94
C GLY A 28 10.89 28.97 18.67
N LYS A 29 11.07 27.65 18.53
CA LYS A 29 10.14 26.88 17.69
C LYS A 29 8.93 26.56 18.56
N ASN A 30 7.80 27.20 18.25
CA ASN A 30 6.50 26.76 18.73
C ASN A 30 6.37 25.28 18.37
N LYS A 31 6.29 24.42 19.39
CA LYS A 31 6.06 22.99 19.24
C LYS A 31 4.60 22.85 18.81
N TRP A 32 4.34 22.84 17.51
CA TRP A 32 3.07 22.39 16.98
C TRP A 32 2.90 20.96 17.47
N VAL A 33 2.07 20.77 18.49
CA VAL A 33 1.66 19.44 18.93
C VAL A 33 0.79 18.93 17.78
N LEU A 34 1.38 18.12 16.90
CA LEU A 34 0.62 17.35 15.93
C LEU A 34 -0.35 16.49 16.75
N LYS A 35 -1.64 16.76 16.62
CA LYS A 35 -2.67 15.91 17.18
C LYS A 35 -2.50 14.54 16.52
N GLU A 36 -2.31 13.50 17.32
CA GLU A 36 -2.30 12.13 16.82
C GLU A 36 -3.66 11.83 16.18
N LYS A 37 -3.63 11.21 15.01
CA LYS A 37 -4.83 10.85 14.27
C LYS A 37 -5.40 9.55 14.84
N THR A 38 -6.72 9.45 14.92
CA THR A 38 -7.41 8.25 15.43
C THR A 38 -7.79 7.30 14.29
N ALA A 39 -8.24 6.09 14.63
CA ALA A 39 -8.76 5.16 13.64
C ALA A 39 -9.94 5.74 12.86
N GLU A 40 -10.82 6.52 13.51
CA GLU A 40 -11.96 7.19 12.85
C GLU A 40 -11.52 8.21 11.79
N ASP A 41 -10.41 8.92 12.02
CA ASP A 41 -9.83 9.82 11.03
C ASP A 41 -9.40 9.03 9.77
N PHE A 42 -8.76 7.88 9.96
CA PHE A 42 -8.32 7.04 8.86
C PHE A 42 -9.46 6.32 8.15
N ILE A 43 -10.50 5.87 8.86
CA ILE A 43 -11.73 5.32 8.26
C ILE A 43 -12.34 6.37 7.33
N SER A 44 -12.42 7.62 7.77
CA SER A 44 -12.92 8.72 6.93
C SER A 44 -12.07 8.91 5.67
N TYR A 45 -10.74 8.80 5.78
CA TYR A 45 -9.85 8.88 4.61
C TYR A 45 -10.01 7.69 3.67
N ILE A 46 -10.21 6.48 4.19
CA ILE A 46 -10.44 5.27 3.39
C ILE A 46 -11.72 5.40 2.59
N GLU A 47 -12.82 5.88 3.20
CA GLU A 47 -14.06 6.12 2.47
C GLU A 47 -13.90 7.19 1.40
N GLU A 48 -13.16 8.27 1.67
CA GLU A 48 -12.80 9.26 0.63
C GLU A 48 -12.04 8.61 -0.54
N LYS A 49 -11.08 7.73 -0.24
CA LYS A 49 -10.30 7.02 -1.27
C LYS A 49 -11.15 6.03 -2.05
N ARG A 50 -12.09 5.37 -1.38
CA ARG A 50 -13.08 4.49 -1.99
C ARG A 50 -13.96 5.27 -2.97
N GLN A 51 -14.50 6.42 -2.58
CA GLN A 51 -15.26 7.27 -3.50
C GLN A 51 -14.41 7.75 -4.68
N THR A 52 -13.15 8.14 -4.43
CA THR A 52 -12.22 8.55 -5.48
C THR A 52 -11.98 7.42 -6.49
N LEU A 53 -11.79 6.19 -6.01
CA LEU A 53 -11.61 5.01 -6.88
C LEU A 53 -12.86 4.74 -7.70
N LEU A 54 -14.04 4.69 -7.06
CA LEU A 54 -15.32 4.43 -7.74
C LEU A 54 -15.63 5.43 -8.87
N GLN A 55 -15.11 6.66 -8.78
CA GLN A 55 -15.28 7.70 -9.78
C GLN A 55 -14.16 7.74 -10.84
N SER A 56 -13.14 6.88 -10.71
CA SER A 56 -11.97 6.88 -11.58
C SER A 56 -12.16 5.99 -12.82
N GLY A 57 -11.49 6.34 -13.92
CA GLY A 57 -11.40 5.48 -15.11
C GLY A 57 -10.73 4.13 -14.81
N PHE A 58 -9.81 4.09 -13.85
CA PHE A 58 -9.20 2.84 -13.37
C PHE A 58 -10.25 1.84 -12.87
N PHE A 59 -11.26 2.31 -12.11
CA PHE A 59 -12.31 1.43 -11.63
C PHE A 59 -13.18 0.88 -12.76
N GLN A 60 -13.44 1.68 -13.80
CA GLN A 60 -14.15 1.21 -14.99
C GLN A 60 -13.38 0.06 -15.66
N GLU A 61 -12.06 0.20 -15.84
CA GLU A 61 -11.20 -0.86 -16.38
C GLU A 61 -11.20 -2.12 -15.50
N VAL A 62 -11.19 -1.96 -14.17
CA VAL A 62 -11.28 -3.08 -13.21
C VAL A 62 -12.62 -3.80 -13.36
N GLN A 63 -13.74 -3.06 -13.42
CA GLN A 63 -15.07 -3.64 -13.59
C GLN A 63 -15.18 -4.38 -14.93
N GLU A 64 -14.71 -3.79 -16.02
CA GLU A 64 -14.70 -4.44 -17.35
C GLU A 64 -13.84 -5.71 -17.35
N THR A 65 -12.68 -5.68 -16.70
CA THR A 65 -11.81 -6.85 -16.58
C THR A 65 -12.45 -7.96 -15.77
N ILE A 66 -13.09 -7.62 -14.65
CA ILE A 66 -13.81 -8.60 -13.82
C ILE A 66 -14.98 -9.20 -14.61
N ASN A 67 -15.78 -8.37 -15.27
CA ASN A 67 -16.92 -8.81 -16.06
C ASN A 67 -16.54 -9.70 -17.24
N SER A 68 -15.44 -9.39 -17.92
CA SER A 68 -15.00 -10.13 -19.11
C SER A 68 -14.18 -11.40 -18.80
N LYS A 69 -13.44 -11.44 -17.69
CA LYS A 69 -12.47 -12.51 -17.42
C LYS A 69 -12.77 -13.33 -16.16
N LEU A 70 -13.52 -12.79 -15.20
CA LEU A 70 -13.67 -13.38 -13.86
C LEU A 70 -15.11 -13.76 -13.50
N PHE A 71 -16.13 -13.23 -14.17
CA PHE A 71 -17.53 -13.68 -13.96
C PHE A 71 -17.91 -14.90 -14.81
N PRO A 72 -19.00 -15.62 -14.42
CA PRO A 72 -19.44 -16.85 -15.08
C PRO A 72 -19.55 -16.74 -16.61
N PRO A 73 -19.25 -17.83 -17.34
CA PRO A 73 -19.17 -19.21 -16.86
C PRO A 73 -17.81 -19.64 -16.25
N HIS A 74 -16.85 -18.72 -16.09
CA HIS A 74 -15.44 -19.08 -15.90
C HIS A 74 -14.94 -19.23 -14.45
N LEU A 75 -15.70 -18.80 -13.43
CA LEU A 75 -15.24 -18.87 -12.04
C LEU A 75 -16.36 -19.30 -11.07
N PRO A 76 -16.08 -20.20 -10.10
CA PRO A 76 -17.01 -20.45 -9.00
C PRO A 76 -17.23 -19.19 -8.16
N LYS A 77 -18.38 -19.13 -7.48
CA LYS A 77 -18.69 -18.04 -6.55
C LYS A 77 -17.58 -17.91 -5.51
N ILE A 78 -17.04 -16.70 -5.38
CA ILE A 78 -16.02 -16.39 -4.38
C ILE A 78 -16.72 -16.23 -3.03
N GLU A 79 -16.27 -16.97 -2.02
CA GLU A 79 -16.90 -16.97 -0.70
C GLU A 79 -16.14 -16.13 0.31
N ASP A 80 -14.81 -16.21 0.30
CA ASP A 80 -13.95 -15.48 1.24
C ASP A 80 -12.94 -14.61 0.47
N ILE A 81 -12.42 -13.57 1.12
CA ILE A 81 -11.32 -12.75 0.60
C ILE A 81 -10.14 -12.76 1.56
N VAL A 82 -8.95 -12.88 1.00
CA VAL A 82 -7.68 -12.84 1.73
C VAL A 82 -6.80 -11.77 1.12
N CYS A 83 -6.32 -10.88 1.97
CA CYS A 83 -5.44 -9.79 1.58
C CYS A 83 -4.06 -9.93 2.22
N TYR A 84 -3.04 -9.81 1.40
CA TYR A 84 -1.65 -9.78 1.81
C TYR A 84 -0.98 -8.51 1.30
N GLY A 85 -0.14 -7.89 2.14
CA GLY A 85 0.68 -6.78 1.67
C GLY A 85 -0.07 -5.43 1.55
N ILE A 86 -1.15 -5.21 2.31
CA ILE A 86 -1.88 -3.92 2.31
C ILE A 86 -0.97 -2.76 2.74
N GLY A 87 0.10 -3.04 3.48
CA GLY A 87 0.96 -2.08 4.14
C GLY A 87 0.30 -1.47 5.38
N SER A 88 0.85 -0.33 5.81
CA SER A 88 0.33 0.41 6.96
C SER A 88 -0.57 1.55 6.50
N ILE A 89 -1.86 1.45 6.85
CA ILE A 89 -2.90 2.43 6.50
C ILE A 89 -2.61 3.75 7.20
N GLU A 90 -2.17 3.68 8.46
CA GLU A 90 -1.75 4.84 9.24
C GLU A 90 -0.60 5.61 8.56
N LYS A 91 0.38 4.90 8.01
CA LYS A 91 1.64 5.49 7.52
C LYS A 91 1.66 5.76 6.02
N SER A 92 0.75 5.19 5.24
CA SER A 92 0.80 5.23 3.78
C SER A 92 -0.55 5.51 3.14
N ILE A 93 -0.61 6.57 2.33
CA ILE A 93 -1.77 6.85 1.48
C ILE A 93 -2.00 5.75 0.45
N ILE A 94 -0.93 5.07 -0.01
CA ILE A 94 -1.06 3.94 -0.94
C ILE A 94 -1.80 2.80 -0.25
N SER A 95 -1.49 2.51 1.01
CA SER A 95 -2.17 1.50 1.81
C SER A 95 -3.65 1.83 2.05
N GLN A 96 -3.99 3.11 2.19
CA GLN A 96 -5.39 3.56 2.26
C GLN A 96 -6.14 3.25 0.95
N TYR A 97 -5.53 3.53 -0.21
CA TYR A 97 -6.11 3.16 -1.51
C TYR A 97 -6.19 1.64 -1.70
N GLN A 98 -5.18 0.89 -1.25
CA GLN A 98 -5.17 -0.57 -1.33
C GLN A 98 -6.30 -1.19 -0.51
N LEU A 99 -6.52 -0.71 0.72
CA LEU A 99 -7.66 -1.16 1.53
C LEU A 99 -8.99 -0.74 0.88
N ALA A 100 -9.11 0.49 0.39
CA ALA A 100 -10.31 0.95 -0.30
C ALA A 100 -10.65 0.07 -1.51
N LEU A 101 -9.65 -0.33 -2.29
CA LEU A 101 -9.83 -1.26 -3.41
C LEU A 101 -10.27 -2.66 -2.95
N VAL A 102 -9.71 -3.18 -1.85
CA VAL A 102 -10.15 -4.46 -1.25
C VAL A 102 -11.64 -4.43 -0.92
N LEU A 103 -12.10 -3.34 -0.29
CA LEU A 103 -13.51 -3.18 0.08
C LEU A 103 -14.41 -3.16 -1.17
N ILE A 104 -14.00 -2.43 -2.21
CA ILE A 104 -14.69 -2.40 -3.50
C ILE A 104 -14.75 -3.79 -4.14
N LEU A 105 -13.65 -4.55 -4.13
CA LEU A 105 -13.61 -5.91 -4.68
C LEU A 105 -14.53 -6.86 -3.90
N ARG A 106 -14.57 -6.73 -2.57
CA ARG A 106 -15.51 -7.49 -1.71
C ARG A 106 -16.96 -7.26 -2.15
N ASP A 107 -17.31 -6.00 -2.42
CA ASP A 107 -18.65 -5.63 -2.88
C ASP A 107 -18.92 -6.16 -4.29
N LEU A 108 -17.99 -5.98 -5.23
CA LEU A 108 -18.15 -6.40 -6.62
C LEU A 108 -18.35 -7.92 -6.76
N PHE A 109 -17.60 -8.71 -6.00
CA PHE A 109 -17.72 -10.17 -6.02
C PHE A 109 -18.85 -10.70 -5.12
N GLU A 110 -19.62 -9.82 -4.47
CA GLU A 110 -20.69 -10.16 -3.54
C GLU A 110 -20.23 -11.16 -2.46
N ILE A 111 -19.04 -10.92 -1.91
CA ILE A 111 -18.38 -11.83 -0.96
C ILE A 111 -19.08 -11.72 0.39
N THR A 112 -19.87 -12.73 0.73
CA THR A 112 -20.63 -12.81 1.99
C THR A 112 -19.92 -13.60 3.09
N GLY A 113 -18.80 -14.25 2.79
CA GLY A 113 -17.99 -14.95 3.78
C GLY A 113 -17.01 -14.03 4.51
N LYS A 114 -15.90 -14.61 4.96
CA LYS A 114 -14.94 -13.94 5.83
C LYS A 114 -13.91 -13.16 5.01
N ALA A 115 -13.52 -12.01 5.52
CA ALA A 115 -12.38 -11.25 5.03
C ALA A 115 -11.19 -11.43 5.97
N TYR A 116 -10.00 -11.58 5.41
CA TYR A 116 -8.78 -11.73 6.18
C TYR A 116 -7.69 -10.78 5.66
N ALA A 117 -6.87 -10.25 6.55
CA ALA A 117 -5.70 -9.44 6.20
C ALA A 117 -4.47 -9.85 7.01
N TYR A 118 -3.31 -9.84 6.35
CA TYR A 118 -2.02 -9.91 7.00
C TYR A 118 -1.02 -8.96 6.33
N ASP A 119 -0.34 -8.19 7.15
CA ASP A 119 0.83 -7.42 6.74
C ASP A 119 1.83 -7.30 7.91
N PRO A 120 3.14 -7.58 7.69
CA PRO A 120 4.16 -7.41 8.72
C PRO A 120 4.30 -5.99 9.27
N VAL A 121 3.87 -4.96 8.53
CA VAL A 121 4.03 -3.56 8.90
C VAL A 121 2.77 -2.92 9.51
N SER A 122 1.69 -3.70 9.73
CA SER A 122 0.46 -3.20 10.35
C SER A 122 0.70 -2.60 11.73
N THR A 123 0.08 -1.46 12.01
CA THR A 123 0.11 -0.76 13.30
C THR A 123 -1.13 -1.08 14.13
N PRO A 124 -1.16 -0.72 15.44
CA PRO A 124 -2.37 -0.89 16.25
C PRO A 124 -3.61 -0.17 15.66
N ILE A 125 -3.42 1.01 15.07
CA ILE A 125 -4.50 1.73 14.38
C ILE A 125 -4.99 0.92 13.17
N ASP A 126 -4.09 0.29 12.41
CA ASP A 126 -4.46 -0.56 11.28
C ASP A 126 -5.34 -1.74 11.73
N LEU A 127 -5.07 -2.33 12.90
CA LEU A 127 -5.88 -3.42 13.47
C LEU A 127 -7.29 -2.95 13.87
N GLU A 128 -7.41 -1.75 14.44
CA GLU A 128 -8.72 -1.14 14.76
C GLU A 128 -9.53 -0.87 13.49
N ILE A 129 -8.87 -0.42 12.43
CA ILE A 129 -9.50 -0.22 11.11
C ILE A 129 -9.96 -1.56 10.53
N PHE A 130 -9.13 -2.61 10.58
CA PHE A 130 -9.54 -3.93 10.13
C PHE A 130 -10.75 -4.47 10.89
N LEU A 131 -10.77 -4.28 12.22
CA LEU A 131 -11.93 -4.64 13.04
C LEU A 131 -13.19 -3.89 12.61
N HIS A 132 -13.08 -2.59 12.32
CA HIS A 132 -14.20 -1.77 11.84
C HIS A 132 -14.83 -2.34 10.55
N TYR A 133 -14.01 -2.86 9.63
CA TYR A 133 -14.46 -3.43 8.36
C TYR A 133 -14.74 -4.95 8.41
N GLU A 134 -14.78 -5.54 9.62
CA GLU A 134 -14.95 -6.99 9.82
C GLU A 134 -13.89 -7.84 9.09
N ILE A 135 -12.67 -7.33 9.04
CA ILE A 135 -11.52 -8.00 8.44
C ILE A 135 -10.72 -8.67 9.55
N ASN A 136 -10.66 -9.99 9.51
CA ASN A 136 -9.93 -10.77 10.50
C ASN A 136 -8.43 -10.68 10.23
N THR A 137 -7.67 -10.25 11.24
CA THR A 137 -6.21 -10.30 11.19
C THR A 137 -5.75 -11.75 11.40
N ILE A 138 -4.84 -12.21 10.54
CA ILE A 138 -4.32 -13.58 10.59
C ILE A 138 -2.82 -13.56 10.76
N ASN A 139 -2.25 -14.65 11.28
CA ASN A 139 -0.81 -14.84 11.30
C ASN A 139 -0.32 -15.48 9.98
N ALA A 140 0.93 -15.18 9.59
CA ALA A 140 1.57 -15.71 8.37
C ALA A 140 1.56 -17.25 8.28
N ASN A 141 1.49 -17.94 9.42
CA ASN A 141 1.69 -19.39 9.53
C ASN A 141 0.40 -20.21 9.64
N GLU A 142 -0.78 -19.62 9.47
CA GLU A 142 -2.02 -20.38 9.54
C GLU A 142 -2.25 -21.20 8.26
N GLN A 143 -2.25 -22.53 8.40
CA GLN A 143 -2.75 -23.42 7.35
C GLN A 143 -4.26 -23.16 7.17
N ARG A 144 -4.64 -22.58 6.04
CA ARG A 144 -6.05 -22.29 5.78
C ARG A 144 -6.80 -23.51 5.29
N ASP A 145 -8.04 -23.58 5.72
CA ASP A 145 -9.06 -24.45 5.15
C ASP A 145 -9.15 -24.22 3.63
N GLN A 146 -8.97 -25.28 2.85
CA GLN A 146 -9.01 -25.27 1.38
C GLN A 146 -10.43 -25.49 0.83
N SER A 147 -11.43 -25.68 1.71
CA SER A 147 -12.79 -26.05 1.32
C SER A 147 -13.59 -24.93 0.62
N ARG A 148 -13.28 -23.66 0.90
CA ARG A 148 -14.01 -22.48 0.39
C ARG A 148 -13.24 -21.80 -0.72
N THR A 149 -13.93 -21.34 -1.76
CA THR A 149 -13.33 -20.52 -2.84
C THR A 149 -12.91 -19.17 -2.30
N LYS A 150 -11.63 -18.80 -2.46
CA LYS A 150 -11.07 -17.56 -1.90
C LYS A 150 -10.45 -16.69 -2.98
N LEU A 151 -10.69 -15.39 -2.89
CA LEU A 151 -9.91 -14.40 -3.62
C LEU A 151 -8.65 -14.06 -2.85
N PHE A 152 -7.49 -14.28 -3.46
CA PHE A 152 -6.21 -13.84 -2.91
C PHE A 152 -5.81 -12.52 -3.56
N PHE A 153 -5.81 -11.46 -2.77
CA PHE A 153 -5.37 -10.13 -3.19
C PHE A 153 -3.99 -9.86 -2.59
N ILE A 154 -2.97 -9.83 -3.44
CA ILE A 154 -1.59 -9.53 -3.03
C ILE A 154 -1.25 -8.14 -3.54
N CYS A 155 -1.07 -7.22 -2.61
CA CYS A 155 -0.59 -5.87 -2.90
C CYS A 155 0.93 -5.88 -2.89
N HIS A 156 1.54 -5.84 -4.07
CA HIS A 156 2.99 -5.77 -4.17
C HIS A 156 3.47 -4.38 -3.75
N ILE A 157 4.00 -4.27 -2.53
CA ILE A 157 4.92 -3.18 -2.18
C ILE A 157 6.23 -3.50 -2.90
N ALA A 158 6.70 -2.61 -3.78
CA ALA A 158 8.05 -2.71 -4.33
C ALA A 158 9.07 -2.43 -3.20
N HIS A 159 9.31 -3.41 -2.33
CA HIS A 159 10.54 -3.49 -1.57
C HIS A 159 11.38 -4.61 -2.20
N LEU A 160 12.43 -4.19 -2.92
CA LEU A 160 13.49 -5.07 -3.38
C LEU A 160 14.22 -5.63 -2.17
N ASP A 161 13.72 -6.71 -1.58
CA ASP A 161 14.55 -7.57 -0.77
C ASP A 161 15.07 -8.67 -1.69
N TYR A 162 16.30 -8.44 -2.14
CA TYR A 162 17.12 -9.43 -2.82
C TYR A 162 17.16 -10.69 -1.96
N ILE A 163 16.46 -11.75 -2.38
CA ILE A 163 16.79 -13.11 -1.98
C ILE A 163 18.05 -13.47 -2.76
N THR A 164 19.21 -13.13 -2.22
CA THR A 164 20.45 -13.81 -2.59
C THR A 164 20.42 -15.18 -1.94
N THR A 165 20.13 -16.19 -2.77
CA THR A 165 20.46 -17.60 -2.58
C THR A 165 21.93 -17.80 -2.23
#